data_AF-A0A1F6YWG1-F1
#
_entry.id   AF-A0A1F6YWG1-F1
#
_cell.length_a   1.000
_cell.length_b   1.000
_cell.length_c   1.000
_cell.angle_alpha   90.00
_cell.angle_beta   90.00
_cell.angle_gamma   90.00
#
_symmetry.space_group_name_H-M   'P 1'
#
loop_
_entity.id
_entity.type
_entity.pdbx_description
1 polymer ?
#
loop_
_entity_poly.entity_id
_entity_poly.type
_entity_poly.pdbx_seq_one_letter_code
_entity_poly.pdbx_strand_id
1 'polypeptide(L)' 'MQKIVTRVFIYSSIVFGIIGILVVLTASGPNTPDSNISEILIKLLFTTVFIILPSFVLSVASKYLNDKS' A
#
# COMPACT_ATOMS: atom_id res chain seq x y z
N MET A 1 -11.71 -3.46 17.59
CA MET A 1 -11.27 -3.84 16.23
C MET A 1 -10.61 -2.69 15.46
N GLN A 2 -11.15 -1.47 15.47
CA GLN A 2 -10.63 -0.34 14.68
C GLN A 2 -9.13 -0.04 14.88
N LYS A 3 -8.61 -0.06 16.12
CA LYS A 3 -7.18 0.20 16.41
C LYS A 3 -6.21 -0.74 15.67
N ILE A 4 -6.61 -1.99 15.43
CA ILE A 4 -5.80 -2.97 14.71
C ILE A 4 -5.80 -2.64 13.22
N VAL A 5 -6.98 -2.35 12.66
CA VAL A 5 -7.14 -1.98 11.25
C VAL A 5 -6.37 -0.72 10.90
N THR A 6 -6.47 0.31 11.75
CA THR A 6 -5.70 1.55 11.58
C THR A 6 -4.20 1.30 11.66
N ARG A 7 -3.75 0.40 12.54
CA ARG A 7 -2.33 0.04 12.65
C ARG A 7 -1.83 -0.71 11.41
N VAL A 8 -2.62 -1.63 10.86
CA VAL A 8 -2.32 -2.32 9.59
C VAL A 8 -2.24 -1.32 8.44
N PHE A 9 -3.20 -0.39 8.35
CA PHE A 9 -3.19 0.68 7.35
C PHE A 9 -1.91 1.53 7.42
N ILE A 10 -1.47 1.91 8.62
CA ILE A 10 -0.24 2.71 8.82
C ILE A 10 0.99 1.92 8.35
N TYR A 11 1.15 0.67 8.79
CA TYR A 11 2.30 -0.15 8.37
C TYR A 11 2.30 -0.40 6.86
N SER A 12 1.16 -0.72 6.26
CA SER A 12 1.05 -0.89 4.81
C SER A 12 1.35 0.40 4.05
N SER A 13 0.94 1.56 4.56
CA SER A 13 1.24 2.86 3.94
C SER A 13 2.73 3.20 4.00
N ILE A 14 3.40 2.91 5.13
CA ILE A 14 4.84 3.11 5.27
C ILE A 14 5.60 2.20 4.29
N VAL A 15 5.23 0.92 4.24
CA VAL A 15 5.83 -0.05 3.31
C VAL A 15 5.59 0.35 1.85
N PHE A 16 4.38 0.78 1.50
CA PHE A 16 4.06 1.29 0.18
C PHE A 16 4.92 2.51 -0.19
N GLY A 17 5.14 3.44 0.75
CA GLY A 17 6.04 4.58 0.53
C GLY A 17 7.48 4.16 0.26
N ILE A 18 8.01 3.22 1.04
CA ILE A 18 9.37 2.67 0.86
C ILE A 18 9.50 1.97 -0.49
N ILE A 19 8.52 1.11 -0.84
CA ILE A 19 8.50 0.40 -2.13
C ILE A 19 8.35 1.40 -3.29
N GLY A 20 7.53 2.43 -3.14
CA GLY A 20 7.34 3.48 -4.16
C GLY A 20 8.63 4.24 -4.43
N ILE A 21 9.38 4.60 -3.39
CA ILE A 21 10.70 5.22 -3.54
C ILE A 21 11.66 4.26 -4.24
N LEU A 22 11.69 2.98 -3.86
CA LEU A 22 12.50 1.95 -4.53
C LEU A 22 12.14 1.82 -6.02
N VAL A 23 10.86 1.83 -6.38
CA VAL A 23 10.41 1.82 -7.78
C VAL A 23 10.95 3.03 -8.52
N VAL A 24 10.83 4.24 -7.96
CA VAL A 24 11.31 5.47 -8.61
C VAL A 24 12.83 5.45 -8.79
N LEU A 25 13.58 4.94 -7.81
CA LEU A 25 15.04 4.84 -7.87
C LEU A 25 15.53 3.74 -8.83
N THR A 26 14.76 2.67 -8.98
CA THR A 26 15.12 1.50 -9.82
C THR A 26 14.41 1.53 -11.17
N ALA A 27 13.61 2.56 -11.46
CA ALA A 27 12.93 2.71 -12.73
C ALA A 27 13.98 2.93 -13.83
N SER A 28 13.94 2.05 -14.83
CA SER A 28 14.74 2.19 -16.04
C SER A 28 14.26 3.42 -16.82
N GLY A 29 15.18 4.18 -17.42
CA GLY A 29 14.82 5.28 -18.30
C GLY A 29 14.01 4.81 -19.52
N PRO A 30 13.32 5.72 -20.23
CA PRO A 30 12.35 5.38 -21.29
C PRO A 30 12.90 4.55 -22.47
N ASN A 31 14.23 4.44 -22.59
CA ASN A 31 14.91 3.75 -23.68
C ASN A 31 15.60 2.44 -23.23
N THR A 32 15.38 1.99 -21.99
CA THR A 32 15.96 0.77 -21.43
C THR A 32 14.84 -0.15 -20.96
N PRO A 33 14.86 -1.45 -21.28
CA PRO A 33 13.87 -2.39 -20.75
C PRO A 33 13.85 -2.32 -19.22
N ASP A 34 12.66 -2.38 -18.65
CA ASP A 34 12.51 -2.51 -17.19
C ASP A 34 13.24 -3.79 -16.75
N SER A 35 14.07 -3.64 -15.72
CA SER A 35 14.71 -4.80 -15.13
C SER A 35 13.66 -5.70 -14.46
N ASN A 36 13.90 -7.00 -14.39
CA ASN A 36 13.03 -7.94 -13.66
C ASN A 36 12.72 -7.46 -12.22
N ILE A 37 13.66 -6.73 -11.62
CA ILE A 37 13.53 -6.15 -10.27
C ILE A 37 12.50 -5.01 -10.27
N SER A 38 12.54 -4.13 -11.26
CA SER A 38 11.60 -3.01 -11.42
C SER A 38 10.17 -3.52 -11.64
N GLU A 39 9.99 -4.57 -12.46
CA GLU A 39 8.67 -5.19 -12.68
C GLU A 39 8.11 -5.82 -11.39
N ILE A 40 8.95 -6.53 -10.63
CA ILE A 40 8.56 -7.11 -9.34
C ILE A 40 8.18 -6.02 -8.34
N LEU A 41 8.96 -4.94 -8.25
CA LEU A 41 8.69 -3.81 -7.36
C LEU A 41 7.35 -3.11 -7.71
N ILE A 42 7.06 -2.93 -9.01
CA ILE A 42 5.79 -2.36 -9.47
C ILE A 42 4.61 -3.27 -9.12
N LYS A 43 4.73 -4.59 -9.31
CA LYS A 43 3.71 -5.58 -8.90
C LYS A 43 3.49 -5.56 -7.39
N LEU A 44 4.56 -5.44 -6.61
CA LEU A 44 4.51 -5.38 -5.15
C LEU A 44 3.87 -4.06 -4.65
N LEU A 45 4.16 -2.96 -5.33
CA LEU A 45 3.52 -1.66 -5.13
C LEU A 45 2.01 -1.75 -5.37
N PHE A 46 1.58 -2.35 -6.48
CA PHE A 46 0.15 -2.52 -6.75
C PHE A 46 -0.54 -3.44 -5.74
N THR A 47 0.11 -4.52 -5.35
CA THR A 47 -0.41 -5.45 -4.34
C THR A 47 -0.63 -4.76 -3.00
N THR A 48 0.29 -3.86 -2.60
CA THR A 48 0.13 -3.10 -1.35
C THR A 48 -1.04 -2.11 -1.41
N VAL A 49 -1.37 -1.54 -2.57
CA VAL A 49 -2.59 -0.71 -2.75
C VAL A 49 -3.87 -1.51 -2.44
N PHE A 50 -3.93 -2.78 -2.89
CA PHE A 50 -5.05 -3.67 -2.58
C PHE A 50 -5.17 -4.04 -1.10
N ILE A 51 -4.15 -3.81 -0.28
CA ILE A 51 -4.23 -4.01 1.17
C ILE A 51 -4.62 -2.71 1.87
N ILE A 52 -4.06 -1.58 1.42
CA ILE A 52 -4.29 -0.25 1.99
C ILE A 52 -5.75 0.17 1.83
N LEU A 53 -6.33 0.02 0.63
CA LEU A 53 -7.70 0.42 0.32
C LEU A 53 -8.75 -0.29 1.20
N PRO A 54 -8.83 -1.62 1.25
CA PRO A 54 -9.78 -2.30 2.13
C PRO A 54 -9.49 -2.05 3.60
N SER A 55 -8.22 -1.93 4.02
CA SER A 55 -7.90 -1.55 5.41
C SER A 55 -8.44 -0.16 5.76
N PHE A 56 -8.34 0.80 4.83
CA PHE A 56 -8.89 2.14 5.01
C PHE A 56 -10.42 2.11 5.13
N VAL A 57 -11.09 1.43 4.20
CA VAL A 57 -12.56 1.28 4.21
C VAL A 57 -13.03 0.60 5.49
N LEU A 58 -12.36 -0.47 5.92
CA LEU A 58 -12.70 -1.20 7.14
C LEU A 58 -12.48 -0.34 8.40
N SER A 59 -11.44 0.51 8.41
CA SER A 59 -11.16 1.46 9.50
C SER A 59 -12.25 2.52 9.63
N VAL A 60 -12.76 3.02 8.50
CA VAL A 60 -13.87 3.98 8.44
C VAL A 60 -15.19 3.32 8.82
N ALA A 61 -15.52 2.17 8.23
CA ALA A 61 -16.74 1.41 8.53
C ALA A 61 -16.83 1.01 10.00
N SER A 62 -15.70 0.59 10.60
CA SER A 62 -15.63 0.31 12.04
C SER A 62 -15.96 1.53 12.90
N LYS A 63 -15.67 2.75 12.43
CA LYS A 63 -16.02 3.99 13.14
C LYS A 63 -17.53 4.20 13.17
N TYR A 64 -18.19 4.01 12.02
CA TYR A 64 -19.63 4.18 11.87
C TYR A 64 -20.45 3.10 12.59
N LEU A 65 -19.93 1.87 12.65
CA LEU A 65 -20.60 0.77 13.37
C LEU A 65 -20.49 0.90 14.88
N ASN A 66 -19.40 1.46 15.39
CA ASN A 66 -19.15 1.59 16.83
C ASN A 66 -19.80 2.84 17.46
N ASP A 67 -20.33 3.76 16.65
CA ASP A 67 -21.08 4.95 17.07
C ASP A 67 -22.58 4.65 17.33
N LYS A 68 -23.06 3.46 16.91
CA LYS A 68 -24.46 3.02 17.02
C LYS A 68 -24.75 2.09 18.21
N SER A 69 -23.87 1.99 19.21
CA SER A 69 -24.11 1.20 20.43
C SER A 69 -23.99 2.02 21.70
#